data_AF-A0A1M6KX59-F1
#
_entry.id   AF-A0A1M6KX59-F1
#
_cell.length_a   1.000
_cell.length_b   1.000
_cell.length_c   1.000
_cell.angle_alpha   90.00
_cell.angle_beta   90.00
_cell.angle_gamma   90.00
#
_symmetry.space_group_name_H-M   'P 1'
#
loop_
_entity.id
_entity.type
_entity.pdbx_description
1 polymer ?
#
loop_
_entity_poly.entity_id
_entity_poly.type
_entity_poly.pdbx_seq_one_letter_code
_entity_poly.pdbx_strand_id
1 'polypeptide(L)' 'MAGPQMQVKCSVSNCKYNHQNYCQAQKLEVNAIGDGYAKTSDGTACTTFVSATDDNKTF' A
#
# COMPACT_ATOMS: atom_id res chain seq x y z
N MET A 1 -17.05 -4.05 13.24
CA MET A 1 -16.73 -2.66 13.61
C MET A 1 -16.06 -2.01 12.41
N ALA A 2 -16.63 -0.96 11.82
CA ALA A 2 -15.96 -0.21 10.76
C ALA A 2 -14.96 0.74 11.40
N GLY A 3 -13.68 0.62 11.04
CA GLY A 3 -12.65 1.57 11.46
C GLY A 3 -12.83 2.93 10.78
N PRO A 4 -12.15 3.98 11.28
CA PRO A 4 -12.16 5.30 10.64
C PRO A 4 -11.64 5.19 9.19
N GLN A 5 -12.35 5.84 8.27
CA GLN A 5 -11.90 5.99 6.87
C GLN A 5 -11.09 7.28 6.74
N MET A 6 -9.92 7.20 6.12
CA MET A 6 -9.07 8.34 5.83
C MET A 6 -8.56 8.30 4.40
N GLN A 7 -8.31 9.47 3.82
CA GLN A 7 -7.63 9.58 2.53
C GLN A 7 -6.14 9.31 2.71
N VAL A 8 -5.64 8.24 2.09
CA VAL A 8 -4.23 7.85 2.17
C VAL A 8 -3.51 8.35 0.93
N LYS A 9 -2.48 9.17 1.11
CA LYS A 9 -1.64 9.61 -0.02
C LYS A 9 -0.86 8.42 -0.58
N CYS A 10 -0.88 8.24 -1.89
CA CYS A 10 -0.09 7.24 -2.60
C CYS A 10 0.69 7.94 -3.71
N SER A 11 2.00 8.11 -3.52
CA SER A 11 2.87 8.72 -4.53
C SER A 11 3.40 7.69 -5.55
N VAL A 12 3.06 6.42 -5.39
CA VAL A 12 3.56 5.32 -6.25
C VAL A 12 2.79 5.36 -7.57
N SER A 13 3.41 5.89 -8.63
CA SER A 13 2.75 6.19 -9.91
C SER A 13 2.24 4.95 -10.65
N ASN A 14 2.84 3.78 -10.43
CA ASN A 14 2.42 2.52 -11.02
C ASN A 14 1.50 1.69 -10.09
N CYS A 15 1.03 2.25 -8.97
CA CYS A 15 0.02 1.56 -8.15
C CYS A 15 -1.34 1.65 -8.84
N LYS A 16 -1.99 0.51 -9.06
CA LYS A 16 -3.34 0.40 -9.64
C LYS A 16 -4.40 1.20 -8.87
N TYR A 17 -4.19 1.37 -7.56
CA TYR A 17 -5.09 2.12 -6.69
C TYR A 17 -4.72 3.60 -6.55
N ASN A 18 -3.63 4.06 -7.17
CA ASN A 18 -3.28 5.47 -7.18
C ASN A 18 -4.21 6.22 -8.14
N HIS A 19 -5.06 7.06 -7.58
CA HIS A 19 -5.86 8.03 -8.31
C HIS A 19 -5.52 9.43 -7.79
N GLN A 20 -4.97 10.28 -8.66
CA GLN A 20 -4.59 11.66 -8.32
C GLN A 20 -3.66 11.79 -7.09
N ASN A 21 -2.72 10.85 -6.91
CA ASN A 21 -1.81 10.75 -5.76
C ASN A 21 -2.45 10.30 -4.44
N TYR A 22 -3.65 9.70 -4.50
CA TYR A 22 -4.33 9.10 -3.35
C TYR A 22 -4.67 7.64 -3.62
N CYS A 23 -4.51 6.79 -2.61
CA CYS A 23 -4.90 5.39 -2.66
C CYS A 23 -6.42 5.27 -2.51
N GLN A 24 -7.08 4.65 -3.49
CA GLN A 24 -8.51 4.34 -3.45
C GLN A 24 -8.82 2.86 -3.14
N ALA A 25 -7.85 2.12 -2.62
CA ALA A 25 -8.10 0.76 -2.16
C ALA A 25 -9.11 0.75 -0.99
N GLN A 26 -10.03 -0.23 -0.99
CA GLN A 26 -11.05 -0.33 0.07
C GLN A 26 -10.46 -0.60 1.46
N LYS A 27 -9.30 -1.26 1.50
CA LYS A 27 -8.52 -1.53 2.72
C LYS A 27 -7.06 -1.24 2.41
N LEU A 28 -6.37 -0.57 3.32
CA LEU A 28 -4.92 -0.44 3.29
C LEU A 28 -4.31 -1.42 4.29
N GLU A 29 -3.28 -2.13 3.87
CA GLU A 29 -2.49 -3.01 4.71
C GLU A 29 -1.02 -2.65 4.58
N VAL A 30 -0.43 -2.29 5.71
CA VAL A 30 0.99 -1.93 5.83
C VAL A 30 1.62 -2.95 6.77
N ASN A 31 2.66 -3.61 6.28
CA ASN A 31 3.37 -4.67 6.98
C ASN A 31 4.85 -4.30 7.09
N ALA A 32 5.56 -4.95 8.01
CA ALA A 32 7.01 -4.87 8.05
C ALA A 32 7.62 -5.66 6.88
N ILE A 33 8.77 -5.20 6.39
CA ILE A 33 9.59 -5.93 5.43
C ILE A 33 10.52 -6.87 6.20
N GLY A 34 10.54 -8.15 5.85
CA GLY A 34 11.47 -9.13 6.42
C GLY A 34 10.92 -9.87 7.65
N ASP A 35 11.52 -9.66 8.81
CA ASP A 35 11.31 -10.43 10.05
C ASP A 35 10.02 -10.09 10.81
N GLY A 36 9.14 -9.28 10.22
CA GLY A 36 7.88 -8.88 10.82
C GLY A 36 7.98 -7.71 11.81
N TYR A 37 9.15 -7.07 11.94
CA TYR A 37 9.34 -5.94 12.86
C TYR A 37 10.02 -4.72 12.20
N ALA A 38 9.22 -3.71 11.85
CA ALA A 38 9.73 -2.47 11.27
C ALA A 38 10.29 -1.52 12.34
N LYS A 39 11.58 -1.18 12.24
CA LYS A 39 12.24 -0.18 13.12
C LYS A 39 12.24 1.23 12.53
N THR A 40 12.04 1.33 11.22
CA THR A 40 12.03 2.58 10.46
C THR A 40 10.90 2.53 9.43
N SER A 41 10.51 3.69 8.92
CA SER A 41 9.55 3.78 7.81
C SER A 41 9.98 3.00 6.58
N ASP A 42 11.28 2.97 6.28
CA ASP A 42 11.84 2.20 5.15
C ASP A 42 11.65 0.69 5.33
N GLY A 43 11.52 0.21 6.58
CA GLY A 43 11.19 -1.17 6.89
C GLY A 43 9.71 -1.51 6.78
N THR A 44 8.88 -0.61 6.23
CA THR A 44 7.44 -0.85 6.01
C THR A 44 7.13 -1.00 4.53
N ALA A 45 6.21 -1.90 4.20
CA ALA A 45 5.70 -2.11 2.85
C ALA A 45 4.17 -2.13 2.84
N CYS A 46 3.60 -1.60 1.77
CA CYS A 46 2.16 -1.66 1.51
C CYS A 46 1.85 -2.93 0.70
N THR A 47 1.30 -3.97 1.33
CA THR A 47 0.92 -5.21 0.63
C THR A 47 -0.37 -5.05 -0.18
N THR A 48 -1.09 -3.96 0.01
CA THR A 48 -2.20 -3.55 -0.87
C THR A 48 -1.73 -3.06 -2.23
N PHE A 49 -0.43 -2.78 -2.40
CA PHE A 49 0.10 -2.37 -3.69
C PHE A 49 -0.14 -3.45 -4.75
N VAL A 50 -0.75 -3.05 -5.86
CA VAL A 50 -0.87 -3.86 -7.08
C VAL A 50 -0.32 -3.02 -8.22
N SER A 51 0.60 -3.57 -8.99
CA SER A 51 1.15 -2.92 -10.18
C SER A 51 0.06 -2.74 -11.24
N ALA A 52 -0.07 -1.53 -11.77
CA ALA A 52 -0.98 -1.24 -12.89
C ALA A 52 -0.53 -1.90 -14.20
N THR A 53 0.74 -2.31 -14.28
CA THR A 53 1.39 -2.81 -15.51
C THR A 53 1.76 -4.28 -15.46
N ASP A 54 1.60 -4.96 -14.32
CA ASP A 54 1.94 -6.37 -14.16
C ASP A 54 0.96 -6.99 -13.16
N ASP A 55 0.09 -7.87 -13.64
CA ASP A 55 -0.95 -8.54 -12.84
C ASP A 55 -0.39 -9.70 -12.01
N ASN A 56 0.91 -10.04 -12.14
CA ASN A 56 1.46 -11.32 -11.67
C ASN A 56 2.71 -11.21 -10.77
N LYS A 57 2.93 -10.10 -10.07
CA LYS A 57 3.89 -10.06 -8.96
C LYS A 57 3.28 -9.52 -7.68
N THR A 58 2.74 -10.45 -6.90
CA THR A 58 2.68 -10.35 -5.44
C THR A 58 4.13 -10.42 -4.93
N PHE A 59 4.58 -9.39 -4.21
CA PHE A 59 5.87 -9.37 -3.52
C PHE A 59 5.87 -10.28 -2.30
#